data_AF-A0A0S8BUT9-F1
#
_entry.id   AF-A0A0S8BUT9-F1
#
_cell.length_a   1.000
_cell.length_b   1.000
_cell.length_c   1.000
_cell.angle_alpha   90.00
_cell.angle_beta   90.00
_cell.angle_gamma   90.00
#
_symmetry.space_group_name_H-M   'P 1'
#
loop_
_entity.id
_entity.type
_entity.pdbx_description
1 polymer ?
#
loop_
_entity_poly.entity_id
_entity_poly.type
_entity_poly.pdbx_seq_one_letter_code
_entity_poly.pdbx_strand_id
1 'polypeptide(L)'
;MLGLALAWGAPDGSTRAEDTQEQVTMAALEIRLDELLARDDAKHAQGALDQARKALRVASDSAEDSAAASRARDIARAALVLAGRQLDRHQAQSELFAARRRLDATRARAEAQRRALEALLRERASLARAREQP
;
A
#
# COMPACT_ATOMS: atom_id res chain seq x y z
N MET A 1 33.41 63.82 2.46
CA MET A 1 33.89 62.80 1.51
C MET A 1 33.03 61.56 1.66
N LEU A 2 32.33 61.23 0.58
CA LEU A 2 31.81 59.91 0.16
C LEU A 2 31.35 58.94 1.26
N GLY A 3 30.04 58.95 1.52
CA GLY A 3 29.32 57.76 1.94
C GLY A 3 29.10 56.84 0.72
N LEU A 4 29.43 55.57 0.86
CA LEU A 4 29.03 54.52 -0.07
C LEU A 4 28.22 53.48 0.72
N ALA A 5 26.90 53.67 0.72
CA ALA A 5 25.95 52.61 1.01
C ALA A 5 25.84 51.76 -0.27
N LEU A 6 26.49 50.59 -0.27
CA LEU A 6 26.23 49.55 -1.26
C LEU A 6 24.88 48.92 -0.95
N ALA A 7 23.83 49.54 -1.48
CA ALA A 7 22.52 48.92 -1.62
C ALA A 7 22.64 47.81 -2.67
N TRP A 8 22.84 46.58 -2.19
CA TRP A 8 22.75 45.38 -3.02
C TRP A 8 21.26 45.09 -3.26
N GLY A 9 20.68 45.79 -4.22
CA GLY A 9 19.38 45.42 -4.79
C GLY A 9 19.55 44.18 -5.65
N ALA A 10 19.25 43.01 -5.11
CA ALA A 10 18.98 41.82 -5.90
C ALA A 10 17.49 41.84 -6.29
N PRO A 11 17.13 41.74 -7.59
CA PRO A 11 15.73 41.64 -7.98
C PRO A 11 15.21 40.20 -7.78
N ASP A 12 14.18 40.06 -6.95
CA ASP A 12 13.00 39.16 -7.05
C ASP A 12 13.09 37.88 -7.91
N GLY A 13 14.09 37.02 -7.65
CA GLY A 13 14.20 35.69 -8.28
C GLY A 13 13.57 34.53 -7.49
N SER A 14 13.14 34.75 -6.24
CA SER A 14 12.77 33.68 -5.30
C SER A 14 11.37 33.10 -5.54
N THR A 15 10.39 33.96 -5.83
CA THR A 15 8.97 33.57 -5.89
C THR A 15 8.66 32.65 -7.07
N ARG A 16 9.21 32.94 -8.25
CA ARG A 16 8.93 32.15 -9.46
C ARG A 16 9.48 30.72 -9.40
N ALA A 17 10.62 30.53 -8.75
CA ALA A 17 11.22 29.20 -8.58
C ALA A 17 10.46 28.37 -7.54
N GLU A 18 10.05 29.00 -6.44
CA GLU A 18 9.22 28.38 -5.40
C GLU A 18 7.85 27.97 -5.95
N ASP A 19 7.16 28.86 -6.69
CA ASP A 19 5.86 28.56 -7.30
C ASP A 19 5.92 27.38 -8.27
N THR A 20 6.98 27.31 -9.08
CA THR A 20 7.20 26.21 -10.03
C THR A 20 7.42 24.90 -9.30
N GLN A 21 8.21 24.92 -8.21
CA GLN A 21 8.49 23.73 -7.41
C GLN A 21 7.24 23.24 -6.66
N GLU A 22 6.44 24.15 -6.11
CA GLU A 22 5.18 23.81 -5.44
C GLU A 22 4.17 23.20 -6.41
N GLN A 23 4.04 23.75 -7.62
CA GLN A 23 3.18 23.19 -8.68
C GLN A 23 3.62 21.78 -9.08
N VAL A 24 4.92 21.54 -9.23
CA VAL A 24 5.45 20.19 -9.53
C VAL A 24 5.13 19.21 -8.39
N THR A 25 5.23 19.64 -7.13
CA THR A 25 4.86 18.77 -5.99
C THR A 25 3.36 18.48 -5.94
N MET A 26 2.50 19.44 -6.27
CA MET A 26 1.05 19.24 -6.32
C MET A 26 0.67 18.25 -7.43
N ALA A 27 1.17 18.45 -8.65
CA ALA A 27 0.92 17.56 -9.76
C ALA A 27 1.38 16.12 -9.46
N ALA A 28 2.53 15.94 -8.80
CA ALA A 28 3.00 14.63 -8.37
C ALA A 28 2.06 13.95 -7.35
N LEU A 29 1.46 14.70 -6.43
CA LEU A 29 0.49 14.17 -5.48
C LEU A 29 -0.84 13.81 -6.15
N GLU A 30 -1.29 14.58 -7.13
CA GLU A 30 -2.48 14.28 -7.94
C GLU A 30 -2.30 13.02 -8.78
N ILE A 31 -1.18 12.91 -9.50
CA ILE A 31 -0.83 11.70 -10.25
C ILE A 31 -0.81 10.48 -9.32
N ARG A 32 -0.21 10.63 -8.13
CA ARG A 32 -0.14 9.53 -7.17
C ARG A 32 -1.52 9.14 -6.62
N LEU A 33 -2.41 10.11 -6.41
CA LEU A 33 -3.78 9.83 -6.00
C LEU A 33 -4.51 9.04 -7.09
N ASP A 34 -4.38 9.43 -8.36
CA ASP A 34 -5.01 8.76 -9.50
C ASP A 34 -4.48 7.33 -9.68
N GLU A 35 -3.16 7.12 -9.55
CA GLU A 35 -2.56 5.77 -9.56
C GLU A 35 -3.17 4.87 -8.49
N LEU A 36 -3.33 5.37 -7.27
CA LEU A 36 -3.90 4.59 -6.17
C LEU A 36 -5.40 4.35 -6.33
N LEU A 37 -6.14 5.31 -6.90
CA LEU A 37 -7.57 5.16 -7.21
C LEU A 37 -7.82 4.19 -8.36
N ALA A 38 -6.90 4.08 -9.31
CA ALA A 38 -7.01 3.16 -10.44
C ALA A 38 -6.78 1.69 -10.06
N ARG A 39 -6.30 1.39 -8.84
CA ARG A 39 -6.13 0.02 -8.37
C ARG A 39 -7.48 -0.65 -8.10
N ASP A 40 -7.60 -1.92 -8.47
CA ASP A 40 -8.80 -2.74 -8.21
C ASP A 40 -9.17 -2.84 -6.72
N ASP A 41 -8.17 -2.72 -5.84
CA ASP A 41 -8.31 -2.82 -4.39
C ASP A 41 -8.47 -1.45 -3.69
N ALA A 42 -8.55 -0.33 -4.43
CA ALA A 42 -8.61 1.03 -3.88
C ALA A 42 -9.68 1.22 -2.79
N LYS A 43 -10.82 0.52 -2.91
CA LYS A 43 -11.91 0.50 -1.91
C LYS A 43 -11.47 0.16 -0.49
N HIS A 44 -10.37 -0.59 -0.33
CA HIS A 44 -9.82 -0.98 0.98
C HIS A 44 -9.05 0.16 1.68
N ALA A 45 -8.74 1.24 0.97
CA ALA A 45 -8.09 2.44 1.49
C ALA A 45 -8.93 3.71 1.25
N GLN A 46 -10.22 3.56 0.95
CA GLN A 46 -11.10 4.65 0.49
C GLN A 46 -11.08 5.87 1.42
N GLY A 47 -11.14 5.67 2.75
CA GLY A 47 -11.12 6.77 3.71
C GLY A 47 -9.84 7.62 3.63
N ALA A 48 -8.68 6.99 3.44
CA ALA A 48 -7.41 7.70 3.29
C ALA A 48 -7.31 8.40 1.92
N LEU A 49 -7.81 7.78 0.86
CA LEU A 49 -7.86 8.37 -0.49
C LEU A 49 -8.79 9.60 -0.54
N ASP A 50 -9.95 9.54 0.13
CA ASP A 50 -10.87 10.67 0.23
C ASP A 50 -10.27 11.82 1.06
N GLN A 51 -9.52 11.50 2.12
CA GLN A 51 -8.78 12.49 2.89
C GLN A 51 -7.68 13.17 2.05
N ALA A 52 -6.94 12.39 1.25
CA ALA A 52 -5.94 12.93 0.32
C ALA A 52 -6.59 13.86 -0.72
N ARG A 53 -7.69 13.42 -1.34
CA ARG A 53 -8.46 14.23 -2.30
C ARG A 53 -8.97 15.54 -1.70
N LYS A 54 -9.53 15.48 -0.49
CA LYS A 54 -10.01 16.67 0.23
C LYS A 54 -8.85 17.63 0.52
N ALA A 55 -7.72 17.10 0.98
CA ALA A 55 -6.55 17.91 1.30
C ALA A 55 -5.94 18.57 0.04
N LEU A 56 -5.88 17.87 -1.09
CA LEU A 56 -5.45 18.47 -2.37
C LEU A 56 -6.40 19.58 -2.83
N ARG A 57 -7.72 19.40 -2.70
CA ARG A 57 -8.68 20.47 -2.99
C ARG A 57 -8.45 21.69 -2.11
N VAL A 58 -8.28 21.50 -0.80
CA VAL A 58 -7.99 22.60 0.14
C VAL A 58 -6.68 23.30 -0.21
N ALA A 59 -5.65 22.56 -0.62
CA ALA A 59 -4.37 23.13 -1.03
C ALA A 59 -4.51 24.02 -2.28
N SER A 60 -5.31 23.60 -3.26
CA SER A 60 -5.60 24.38 -4.47
C SER A 60 -6.47 25.62 -4.17
N ASP A 61 -7.46 25.48 -3.29
CA ASP A 61 -8.38 26.58 -2.92
C ASP A 61 -7.70 27.63 -2.02
N SER A 62 -6.62 27.25 -1.32
CA SER A 62 -5.90 28.12 -0.37
C SER A 62 -4.61 28.69 -0.96
N ALA A 63 -4.49 28.81 -2.29
CA ALA A 63 -3.26 29.25 -2.96
C ALA A 63 -2.72 30.61 -2.47
N GLU A 64 -3.59 31.49 -1.98
CA GLU A 64 -3.23 32.80 -1.41
C GLU A 64 -2.69 32.72 0.04
N ASP A 65 -3.01 31.64 0.78
CA ASP A 65 -2.44 31.34 2.10
C ASP A 65 -1.43 30.19 1.98
N SER A 66 -0.18 30.55 1.69
CA SER A 66 0.93 29.61 1.53
C SER A 66 1.08 28.65 2.72
N ALA A 67 0.83 29.10 3.95
CA ALA A 67 0.93 28.26 5.13
C ALA A 67 -0.21 27.22 5.20
N ALA A 68 -1.43 27.61 4.85
CA ALA A 68 -2.55 26.67 4.74
C ALA A 68 -2.37 25.69 3.59
N ALA A 69 -1.93 26.16 2.42
CA ALA A 69 -1.67 25.30 1.25
C ALA A 69 -0.56 24.27 1.55
N SER A 70 0.52 24.68 2.22
CA SER A 70 1.60 23.78 2.65
C SER A 70 1.12 22.70 3.63
N ARG A 71 0.36 23.08 4.66
CA ARG A 71 -0.24 22.10 5.59
C ARG A 71 -1.17 21.11 4.89
N ALA A 72 -1.97 21.60 3.95
CA ALA A 72 -2.88 20.76 3.19
C ALA A 72 -2.11 19.76 2.29
N ARG A 73 -1.00 20.19 1.67
CA ARG A 73 -0.06 19.30 0.95
C ARG A 73 0.54 18.22 1.84
N ASP A 74 0.95 18.56 3.06
CA ASP A 74 1.49 17.58 4.01
C ASP A 74 0.43 16.55 4.44
N ILE A 75 -0.81 16.99 4.67
CA ILE A 75 -1.93 16.09 4.94
C ILE A 75 -2.19 15.15 3.75
N ALA A 76 -2.20 15.69 2.53
CA ALA A 76 -2.38 14.89 1.31
C ALA A 76 -1.28 13.83 1.19
N ARG A 77 -0.01 14.22 1.38
CA ARG A 77 1.14 13.31 1.36
C ARG A 77 1.01 12.20 2.40
N ALA A 78 0.70 12.55 3.64
CA ALA A 78 0.53 11.57 4.72
C ALA A 78 -0.63 10.60 4.44
N ALA A 79 -1.75 11.12 3.93
CA ALA A 79 -2.92 10.33 3.57
C ALA A 79 -2.63 9.35 2.41
N LEU A 80 -1.88 9.78 1.38
CA LEU A 80 -1.46 8.90 0.28
C LEU A 80 -0.51 7.79 0.73
N VAL A 81 0.41 8.09 1.65
CA VAL A 81 1.29 7.07 2.26
C VAL A 81 0.49 6.06 3.07
N LEU A 82 -0.47 6.53 3.87
CA LEU A 82 -1.36 5.65 4.63
C LEU A 82 -2.19 4.76 3.70
N ALA A 83 -2.77 5.34 2.63
CA ALA A 83 -3.54 4.59 1.65
C ALA A 83 -2.69 3.47 1.02
N GLY A 84 -1.49 3.79 0.54
CA GLY A 84 -0.56 2.78 0.00
C GLY A 84 -0.30 1.64 0.98
N ARG A 85 0.00 1.95 2.24
CA ARG A 85 0.24 0.93 3.29
C ARG A 85 -0.98 0.06 3.56
N GLN A 86 -2.19 0.63 3.51
CA GLN A 86 -3.43 -0.11 3.70
C GLN A 86 -3.66 -1.11 2.55
N LEU A 87 -3.41 -0.68 1.32
CA LEU A 87 -3.52 -1.54 0.14
C LEU A 87 -2.47 -2.65 0.15
N ASP A 88 -1.20 -2.33 0.44
CA ASP A 88 -0.12 -3.33 0.51
C ASP A 88 -0.40 -4.37 1.61
N ARG A 89 -0.92 -3.92 2.76
CA ARG A 89 -1.34 -4.83 3.84
C ARG A 89 -2.47 -5.74 3.39
N HIS A 90 -3.47 -5.19 2.72
CA HIS A 90 -4.61 -5.97 2.23
C HIS A 90 -4.16 -7.03 1.22
N GLN A 91 -3.28 -6.67 0.29
CA GLN A 91 -2.67 -7.62 -0.65
C GLN A 91 -1.92 -8.74 0.09
N ALA A 92 -1.03 -8.39 1.03
CA ALA A 92 -0.28 -9.39 1.79
C ALA A 92 -1.19 -10.35 2.59
N GLN A 93 -2.27 -9.84 3.17
CA GLN A 93 -3.28 -10.67 3.86
C GLN A 93 -3.98 -11.62 2.89
N SER A 94 -4.36 -11.14 1.69
CA SER A 94 -5.01 -11.96 0.68
C SER A 94 -4.11 -13.12 0.22
N GLU A 95 -2.81 -12.85 0.03
CA GLU A 95 -1.81 -13.84 -0.37
C GLU A 95 -1.57 -14.86 0.76
N LEU A 96 -1.48 -14.39 2.01
CA LEU A 96 -1.35 -15.24 3.17
C LEU A 96 -2.54 -16.22 3.30
N PHE A 97 -3.77 -15.74 3.15
CA PHE A 97 -4.95 -16.61 3.20
C PHE A 97 -4.97 -17.62 2.04
N ALA A 98 -4.58 -17.20 0.83
CA ALA A 98 -4.46 -18.10 -0.30
C ALA A 98 -3.41 -19.19 -0.05
N ALA A 99 -2.23 -18.82 0.45
CA ALA A 99 -1.18 -19.75 0.82
C ALA A 99 -1.63 -20.71 1.94
N ARG A 100 -2.33 -20.21 2.95
CA ARG A 100 -2.85 -21.03 4.04
C ARG A 100 -3.83 -22.10 3.55
N ARG A 101 -4.78 -21.72 2.69
CA ARG A 101 -5.73 -22.68 2.08
C ARG A 101 -5.01 -23.79 1.31
N ARG A 102 -3.96 -23.43 0.54
CA ARG A 102 -3.15 -24.41 -0.20
C ARG A 102 -2.42 -25.35 0.75
N LEU A 103 -1.83 -24.83 1.82
CA LEU A 103 -1.14 -25.63 2.84
C LEU A 103 -2.09 -26.62 3.52
N ASP A 104 -3.27 -26.15 3.93
CA ASP A 104 -4.26 -27.00 4.59
C ASP A 104 -4.78 -28.10 3.64
N ALA A 105 -4.99 -27.79 2.36
CA ALA A 105 -5.34 -28.79 1.35
C ALA A 105 -4.24 -29.86 1.18
N THR A 106 -2.96 -29.45 1.15
CA THR A 106 -1.84 -30.38 1.07
C THR A 106 -1.73 -31.27 2.30
N ARG A 107 -1.93 -30.70 3.50
CA ARG A 107 -1.96 -31.47 4.76
C ARG A 107 -3.08 -32.50 4.77
N ALA A 108 -4.28 -32.11 4.35
CA ALA A 108 -5.42 -33.03 4.26
C ALA A 108 -5.15 -34.20 3.29
N ARG A 109 -4.52 -33.92 2.13
CA ARG A 109 -4.12 -34.98 1.19
C ARG A 109 -3.08 -35.93 1.78
N ALA A 110 -2.05 -35.39 2.42
CA ALA A 110 -1.01 -36.21 3.06
C ALA A 110 -1.59 -37.09 4.17
N GLU A 111 -2.51 -36.55 4.97
CA GLU A 111 -3.21 -37.31 6.01
C GLU A 111 -4.08 -38.43 5.42
N ALA A 112 -4.83 -38.15 4.34
CA ALA A 112 -5.62 -39.16 3.65
C ALA A 112 -4.74 -40.29 3.08
N GLN A 113 -3.61 -39.93 2.45
CA GLN A 113 -2.63 -40.90 1.94
C GLN A 113 -2.05 -41.76 3.05
N ARG A 114 -1.69 -41.15 4.19
CA ARG A 114 -1.21 -41.88 5.36
C ARG A 114 -2.25 -42.89 5.86
N ARG A 115 -3.50 -42.48 6.04
CA ARG A 115 -4.58 -43.38 6.50
C ARG A 115 -4.82 -44.53 5.52
N ALA A 116 -4.76 -44.26 4.21
CA ALA A 116 -4.87 -45.30 3.19
C ALA A 116 -3.72 -46.31 3.27
N LEU A 117 -2.48 -45.84 3.44
CA LEU A 117 -1.32 -46.71 3.63
C LEU A 117 -1.42 -47.54 4.92
N GLU A 118 -1.84 -46.93 6.03
CA GLU A 118 -2.07 -47.65 7.28
C GLU A 118 -3.13 -48.74 7.14
N ALA A 119 -4.21 -48.48 6.40
CA ALA A 119 -5.25 -49.48 6.12
C ALA A 119 -4.71 -50.65 5.28
N LEU A 120 -3.97 -50.36 4.20
CA LEU A 120 -3.36 -51.39 3.35
C LEU A 120 -2.34 -52.25 4.12
N LEU A 121 -1.54 -51.66 5.01
CA LEU A 121 -0.61 -52.39 5.84
C LEU A 121 -1.31 -53.30 6.84
N ARG A 122 -2.41 -52.83 7.46
CA ARG A 122 -3.23 -53.65 8.37
C ARG A 122 -3.89 -54.81 7.62
N GLU A 123 -4.45 -54.56 6.43
CA GLU A 123 -5.04 -55.57 5.58
C GLU A 123 -4.00 -56.64 5.21
N ARG A 124 -2.82 -56.22 4.73
CA ARG A 124 -1.71 -57.14 4.41
C ARG A 124 -1.29 -57.97 5.63
N ALA A 125 -1.19 -57.36 6.81
CA ALA A 125 -0.85 -58.09 8.03
C ALA A 125 -1.94 -59.10 8.44
N SER A 126 -3.22 -58.76 8.24
CA SER A 126 -4.34 -59.68 8.53
C SER A 126 -4.33 -60.89 7.59
N LEU A 127 -4.09 -60.68 6.30
CA LEU A 127 -4.00 -61.74 5.30
C LEU A 127 -2.82 -62.68 5.55
N ALA A 128 -1.67 -62.14 5.99
CA ALA A 128 -0.52 -62.96 6.35
C ALA A 128 -0.85 -63.92 7.51
N ARG A 129 -1.51 -63.42 8.57
CA ARG A 129 -1.92 -64.25 9.72
C ARG A 129 -2.96 -65.30 9.35
N ALA A 130 -3.93 -64.95 8.50
CA ALA A 130 -4.97 -65.87 8.06
C ALA A 130 -4.41 -67.04 7.21
N ARG A 131 -3.26 -66.86 6.56
CA ARG A 131 -2.57 -67.93 5.82
C ARG A 131 -1.73 -68.85 6.70
N GLU A 132 -1.42 -68.45 7.93
CA GLU A 132 -0.65 -69.26 8.89
C GLU A 132 -1.55 -70.18 9.75
N GLN A 133 -2.87 -70.00 9.71
CA GLN A 133 -3.83 -70.93 10.32
C GLN A 133 -4.36 -71.91 9.25
N PRO A 134 -4.09 -73.23 9.39
CA PRO A 134 -4.67 -74.26 8.53
C PRO A 134 -6.16 -74.50 8.82
#